data_AF-X1JDD4-F1
#
_entry.id   AF-X1JDD4-F1
#
_cell.length_a   1.000
_cell.length_b   1.000
_cell.length_c   1.000
_cell.angle_alpha   90.00
_cell.angle_beta   90.00
_cell.angle_gamma   90.00
#
_symmetry.space_group_name_H-M   'P 1'
#
loop_
_entity.id
_entity.type
_entity.pdbx_description
1 polymer ?
#
loop_
_entity_poly.entity_id
_entity_poly.type
_entity_poly.pdbx_seq_one_letter_code
_entity_poly.pdbx_strand_id
1 'polypeptide(L)' 'RFDINKPGDWTISIGLFMNIESPVMVDSYDGVLCRVTEEYAGKIIKMELEYDSVRGDIPVY' A
#
# COMPACT_ATOMS: atom_id res chain seq x y z
N ARG A 1 -2.14 -23.62 6.60
CA ARG A 1 -2.37 -23.02 5.26
C ARG A 1 -1.85 -21.59 5.31
N PHE A 2 -1.14 -21.14 4.27
CA PHE A 2 -0.64 -19.77 4.17
C PHE A 2 -1.81 -18.80 3.92
N ASP A 3 -1.84 -17.68 4.63
CA ASP A 3 -2.84 -16.61 4.47
C ASP A 3 -2.13 -15.29 4.16
N ILE A 4 -2.22 -14.88 2.89
CA ILE A 4 -1.59 -13.67 2.37
C ILE A 4 -2.26 -12.38 2.86
N ASN A 5 -3.48 -12.46 3.41
CA ASN A 5 -4.23 -11.29 3.87
C ASN A 5 -3.95 -10.94 5.33
N LYS A 6 -3.13 -11.73 6.04
CA LYS A 6 -2.74 -11.39 7.40
C LYS A 6 -1.95 -10.07 7.39
N PRO A 7 -2.28 -9.10 8.27
CA PRO A 7 -1.53 -7.86 8.38
C PRO A 7 -0.05 -8.08 8.70
N GLY A 8 0.81 -7.29 8.06
CA GLY A 8 2.26 -7.36 8.21
C GLY A 8 3.01 -7.03 6.93
N ASP A 9 4.34 -6.96 7.05
CA ASP A 9 5.24 -6.88 5.91
C ASP A 9 5.50 -8.29 5.37
N TRP A 10 5.19 -8.50 4.10
CA TRP A 10 5.45 -9.76 3.40
C TRP A 10 6.70 -9.61 2.55
N THR A 11 7.64 -10.54 2.70
CA THR A 11 8.89 -10.55 1.94
C THR A 11 8.85 -11.60 0.83
N ILE A 12 9.65 -11.38 -0.20
CA ILE A 12 9.85 -12.33 -1.29
C ILE A 12 11.34 -12.54 -1.53
N SER A 13 11.68 -13.78 -1.89
CA SER A 13 12.99 -14.20 -2.35
C SER A 13 12.83 -14.84 -3.72
N ILE A 14 13.51 -14.30 -4.73
CA ILE A 14 13.48 -14.76 -6.12
C ILE A 14 14.90 -15.10 -6.53
N GLY A 15 15.09 -16.26 -7.17
CA GLY A 15 16.35 -16.62 -7.83
C GLY A 15 16.14 -16.85 -9.31
N LEU A 16 16.99 -16.26 -10.15
CA LEU A 16 17.07 -16.56 -11.58
C LEU A 16 18.11 -17.66 -11.79
N PHE A 17 17.66 -18.81 -12.29
CA PHE A 17 18.51 -19.95 -12.60
C PHE A 17 18.62 -20.13 -14.10
N MET A 18 19.86 -20.29 -14.59
CA MET A 18 20.16 -20.59 -15.99
C MET A 18 20.81 -21.97 -16.10
N ASN A 19 20.83 -22.52 -17.32
CA ASN A 19 21.33 -23.85 -17.67
C ASN A 19 20.48 -24.99 -17.06
N ILE A 20 19.56 -25.55 -17.86
CA ILE A 20 18.57 -26.55 -17.40
C ILE A 20 19.22 -27.85 -16.88
N GLU A 21 20.32 -28.29 -17.50
CA GLU A 21 21.02 -29.53 -17.14
C GLU A 21 21.89 -29.38 -15.88
N SER A 22 22.28 -28.15 -15.56
CA SER A 22 23.02 -27.84 -14.33
C SER A 22 22.68 -26.40 -13.90
N PRO A 23 21.59 -26.23 -13.12
CA PRO A 23 21.08 -24.92 -12.75
C PRO A 23 22.13 -24.11 -11.98
N VAL A 24 22.45 -22.93 -12.50
CA VAL A 24 23.32 -21.93 -11.87
C VAL A 24 22.48 -20.70 -11.57
N MET A 25 22.53 -20.22 -10.33
CA MET A 25 21.90 -18.95 -9.94
C MET A 25 22.73 -17.80 -10.49
N VAL A 26 22.14 -17.01 -11.39
CA VAL A 26 22.81 -15.88 -12.05
C VAL A 26 22.35 -14.53 -11.52
N ASP A 27 21.18 -14.50 -10.88
CA ASP A 27 20.64 -13.32 -10.24
C ASP A 27 19.72 -13.71 -9.09
N SER A 28 19.55 -12.81 -8.13
CA SER A 28 18.70 -13.01 -6.97
C SER A 28 18.12 -11.69 -6.48
N TYR A 29 16.86 -11.71 -6.06
CA TYR A 29 16.19 -10.57 -5.46
C TYR A 29 15.55 -10.96 -4.13
N ASP A 30 15.92 -10.24 -3.08
CA ASP A 30 15.31 -10.32 -1.76
C ASP A 30 14.73 -8.95 -1.39
N GLY A 31 13.45 -8.92 -1.02
CA GLY A 31 12.79 -7.65 -0.71
C GLY A 31 11.41 -7.78 -0.10
N VAL A 32 10.78 -6.62 0.13
CA VAL A 32 9.39 -6.53 0.56
C VAL A 32 8.50 -6.65 -0.68
N LEU A 33 7.62 -7.66 -0.68
CA LEU A 33 6.60 -7.84 -1.71
C LEU A 33 5.48 -6.81 -1.53
N CYS A 34 4.90 -6.76 -0.35
CA CYS A 34 3.84 -5.83 0.01
C CYS A 34 3.73 -5.68 1.52
N ARG A 35 3.10 -4.59 1.94
CA ARG A 35 2.67 -4.38 3.32
C ARG A 35 1.16 -4.48 3.37
N VAL A 36 0.64 -5.47 4.10
CA VAL A 36 -0.80 -5.58 4.37
C VAL A 36 -1.09 -4.81 5.64
N THR A 37 -1.82 -3.72 5.51
CA THR A 37 -2.36 -2.98 6.65
C THR A 37 -3.75 -3.49 6.98
N GLU A 38 -4.12 -3.43 8.26
CA GLU A 38 -5.54 -3.59 8.61
C GLU A 38 -6.35 -2.53 7.85
N GLU A 39 -7.37 -2.98 7.12
CA GLU A 39 -8.33 -2.08 6.55
C GLU A 39 -9.14 -1.51 7.71
N TYR A 40 -8.80 -0.29 8.15
CA TYR A 40 -9.66 0.47 9.02
C TYR A 40 -10.89 0.86 8.20
N ALA A 41 -11.90 -0.02 8.17
CA ALA A 41 -13.26 0.31 7.79
C ALA A 41 -13.88 1.20 8.89
N GLY A 42 -13.18 2.26 9.27
CA GLY A 42 -13.72 3.31 10.10
C GLY A 42 -14.87 3.92 9.32
N LYS A 43 -16.10 3.70 9.78
CA LYS A 43 -17.25 4.44 9.27
C LYS A 43 -16.99 5.91 9.61
N ILE A 44 -17.06 6.79 8.62
CA ILE A 44 -17.13 8.22 8.90
C ILE A 44 -18.39 8.42 9.72
N ILE A 45 -18.23 8.64 11.03
CA ILE A 45 -19.36 8.77 11.96
C ILE A 45 -19.92 10.21 12.00
N LYS A 46 -19.16 11.18 11.49
CA LYS A 46 -19.51 12.61 11.52
C LYS A 46 -18.73 13.38 10.47
N MET A 47 -19.42 14.18 9.66
CA MET A 47 -18.83 15.25 8.85
C MET A 47 -19.59 16.53 9.20
N GLU A 48 -18.91 17.48 9.84
CA GLU A 48 -19.46 18.80 10.11
C GLU A 48 -18.74 19.82 9.22
N LEU A 49 -19.54 20.65 8.55
CA LEU A 49 -19.09 21.78 7.77
C LEU A 49 -19.57 23.03 8.51
N GLU A 50 -18.65 23.82 9.06
CA GLU A 50 -18.97 25.14 9.58
C GLU A 50 -18.89 26.15 8.43
N TYR A 51 -19.99 26.86 8.20
CA TYR A 51 -20.03 28.00 7.31
C TYR A 51 -19.57 29.24 8.08
N ASP A 52 -18.37 29.75 7.76
CA ASP A 52 -17.77 30.92 8.42
C ASP A 52 -18.55 32.23 8.21
N SER A 53 -19.61 32.20 7.38
CA SER A 53 -20.54 33.29 7.11
C SER A 53 -19.89 34.57 6.60
N VAL A 54 -18.61 34.54 6.25
CA VAL A 54 -17.90 35.70 5.70
C VAL A 54 -18.39 35.91 4.28
N ARG A 55 -19.35 36.82 4.12
CA ARG A 55 -19.84 37.30 2.84
C ARG A 55 -19.14 38.61 2.51
N GLY A 56 -18.22 38.57 1.54
CA GLY A 56 -17.69 39.76 0.88
C GLY A 56 -18.49 40.08 -0.37
N ASP A 57 -18.65 41.36 -0.69
CA ASP A 57 -19.19 41.80 -1.99
C ASP A 57 -18.19 41.47 -3.10
N ILE A 58 -18.69 40.94 -4.22
CA ILE A 58 -17.94 40.70 -5.47
C ILE A 58 -18.22 41.92 -6.37
N PRO A 59 -17.24 42.62 -6.97
CA PRO A 59 -15.83 42.26 -7.11
C PRO A 59 -14.95 42.73 -5.95
N VAL A 60 -13.97 41.90 -5.62
CA VAL A 60 -12.87 42.24 -4.71
C VAL A 60 -11.88 43.10 -5.48
N TYR A 61 -11.65 44.35 -5.05
CA TYR A 61 -10.59 45.23 -5.58
C TYR A 61 -9.26 44.94 -4.88
#